data_AF-A0AAW4VTB1-F1
#
_entry.id   AF-A0AAW4VTB1-F1
#
_cell.length_a   1.000
_cell.length_b   1.000
_cell.length_c   1.000
_cell.angle_alpha   90.00
_cell.angle_beta   90.00
_cell.angle_gamma   90.00
#
_symmetry.space_group_name_H-M   'P 1'
#
loop_
_entity.id
_entity.type
_entity.pdbx_description
1 polymer ?
#
loop_
_entity_poly.entity_id
_entity_poly.type
_entity_poly.pdbx_seq_one_letter_code
_entity_poly.pdbx_strand_id
1 'polypeptide(L)'
;MTKIAFFDVDGTMINVPHQLLKPTDKTIHALKEFQKQGNYIVVASARGVKPECLDEIPFDGFIGCDGGYIEFHQEILLNNVFTVKDLNLQNSIYEATNGQYIINERATSYFSDIDGELIKKHLKLYNGTDKLPDDYDDHWRFQNIKANTVTALFYNAKDLHEALDMLPQEWTINAYDTGHIRMDVHPQGYTKGTACEYLYQKLNIPKENTYAFGDGENDIEMFHLVGTSIAMGNADVEVKKHASTVTLTVDEDGIADFFEKEFKIK
;
A
#
# COMPACT_ATOMS: atom_id res chain seq x y z
N MET A 1 -0.23 29.06 2.95
CA MET A 1 -0.24 27.94 3.92
C MET A 1 0.25 26.71 3.19
N THR A 2 1.11 25.92 3.84
CA THR A 2 1.61 24.65 3.33
C THR A 2 0.48 23.65 3.13
N LYS A 3 0.50 22.96 1.99
CA LYS A 3 -0.40 21.85 1.67
C LYS A 3 0.38 20.54 1.64
N ILE A 4 -0.33 19.43 1.72
CA ILE A 4 0.21 18.08 1.51
C ILE A 4 -0.71 17.29 0.60
N ALA A 5 -0.14 16.61 -0.40
CA ALA A 5 -0.87 15.73 -1.30
C ALA A 5 -0.35 14.30 -1.16
N PHE A 6 -1.27 13.35 -1.00
CA PHE A 6 -1.04 11.92 -0.89
C PHE A 6 -1.44 11.23 -2.19
N PHE A 7 -0.65 10.27 -2.65
CA PHE A 7 -0.87 9.59 -3.92
C PHE A 7 -0.77 8.08 -3.76
N ASP A 8 -1.83 7.36 -4.12
CA ASP A 8 -1.69 5.94 -4.44
C ASP A 8 -0.78 5.74 -5.67
N VAL A 9 -0.32 4.51 -5.88
CA VAL A 9 0.60 4.14 -6.96
C VAL A 9 -0.14 3.47 -8.12
N ASP A 10 -0.76 2.32 -7.87
CA ASP A 10 -1.22 1.39 -8.91
C ASP A 10 -2.64 1.74 -9.35
N GLY A 11 -2.79 2.28 -10.56
CA GLY A 11 -4.03 2.85 -11.06
C GLY A 11 -4.13 4.38 -10.84
N THR A 12 -3.19 4.96 -10.08
CA THR A 12 -3.16 6.39 -9.78
C THR A 12 -1.94 7.13 -10.34
N MET A 13 -0.72 6.64 -10.07
CA MET A 13 0.53 7.22 -10.60
C MET A 13 1.04 6.45 -11.83
N ILE A 14 0.73 5.15 -11.90
CA ILE A 14 1.07 4.23 -12.99
C ILE A 14 -0.14 3.35 -13.32
N ASN A 15 -0.17 2.72 -14.50
CA ASN A 15 -1.21 1.79 -14.91
C ASN A 15 -0.58 0.60 -15.66
N VAL A 16 -0.10 -0.39 -14.91
CA VAL A 16 0.64 -1.55 -15.45
C VAL A 16 -0.21 -2.34 -16.47
N PRO A 17 -1.51 -2.65 -16.24
CA PRO A 17 -2.33 -3.33 -17.24
C PRO A 17 -2.46 -2.55 -18.56
N HIS A 18 -2.38 -1.23 -18.52
CA HIS A 18 -2.41 -0.35 -19.70
C HIS A 18 -1.01 0.07 -20.20
N GLN A 19 0.07 -0.55 -19.69
CA GLN A 19 1.47 -0.31 -20.04
C GLN A 19 2.03 1.07 -19.67
N LEU A 20 1.36 1.82 -18.81
CA LEU A 20 1.90 3.04 -18.23
C LEU A 20 2.79 2.67 -17.03
N LEU A 21 4.07 2.42 -17.28
CA LEU A 21 5.01 1.90 -16.27
C LEU A 21 5.71 3.00 -15.44
N LYS A 22 5.51 4.26 -15.81
CA LYS A 22 6.00 5.44 -15.07
C LYS A 22 5.03 6.61 -15.23
N PRO A 23 5.00 7.56 -14.28
CA PRO A 23 4.22 8.78 -14.43
C PRO A 23 4.63 9.56 -15.69
N THR A 24 3.67 10.28 -16.26
CA THR A 24 3.93 11.12 -17.44
C THR A 24 4.78 12.35 -17.08
N ASP A 25 5.47 12.91 -18.08
CA ASP A 25 6.29 14.12 -17.89
C ASP A 25 5.46 15.29 -17.34
N LYS A 26 4.18 15.40 -17.73
CA LYS A 26 3.26 16.42 -17.20
C LYS A 26 2.97 16.22 -15.72
N THR A 27 2.70 14.98 -15.31
CA THR A 27 2.47 14.64 -13.90
C THR A 27 3.72 14.93 -13.07
N ILE A 28 4.90 14.51 -13.56
CA ILE A 28 6.19 14.78 -12.89
C ILE A 28 6.42 16.28 -12.74
N HIS A 29 6.19 17.06 -13.80
CA HIS A 29 6.32 18.52 -13.78
C HIS A 29 5.35 19.16 -12.79
N ALA A 30 4.07 18.78 -12.83
CA ALA A 30 3.05 19.32 -11.94
C ALA A 30 3.38 19.10 -10.46
N LEU A 31 3.83 17.90 -10.09
CA LEU A 31 4.22 17.57 -8.72
C LEU A 31 5.47 18.34 -8.26
N LYS A 32 6.47 18.50 -9.14
CA LYS A 32 7.66 19.30 -8.86
C LYS A 32 7.32 20.77 -8.63
N GLU A 33 6.45 21.36 -9.45
CA GLU A 33 6.02 22.75 -9.26
C GLU A 33 5.19 22.92 -8.00
N PHE A 34 4.31 21.98 -7.67
CA PHE A 34 3.57 22.00 -6.42
C PHE A 34 4.49 21.96 -5.20
N GLN A 35 5.53 21.12 -5.23
CA GLN A 35 6.52 21.06 -4.17
C GLN A 35 7.34 22.35 -4.08
N LYS A 36 7.77 22.94 -5.20
CA LYS A 36 8.51 24.23 -5.24
C LYS A 36 7.75 25.38 -4.58
N GLN A 37 6.42 25.32 -4.52
CA GLN A 37 5.59 26.28 -3.80
C GLN A 37 5.63 26.10 -2.25
N GLY A 38 6.43 25.17 -1.75
CA GLY A 38 6.57 24.87 -0.32
C GLY A 38 5.51 23.90 0.22
N ASN A 39 4.92 23.08 -0.67
CA ASN A 39 3.98 22.03 -0.31
C ASN A 39 4.68 20.67 -0.30
N TYR A 40 4.07 19.68 0.34
CA TYR A 40 4.60 18.32 0.42
C TYR A 40 3.86 17.36 -0.50
N ILE A 41 4.60 16.40 -1.06
CA ILE A 41 4.06 15.29 -1.84
C ILE A 41 4.49 13.97 -1.20
N VAL A 42 3.55 13.07 -0.96
CA VAL A 42 3.77 11.81 -0.24
C VAL A 42 3.11 10.65 -0.99
N VAL A 43 3.83 9.56 -1.19
CA VAL A 43 3.24 8.32 -1.70
C VAL A 43 2.51 7.60 -0.56
N ALA A 44 1.32 7.04 -0.82
CA ALA A 44 0.57 6.19 0.10
C ALA A 44 0.13 4.90 -0.59
N SER A 45 0.81 3.78 -0.29
CA SER A 45 0.65 2.53 -1.04
C SER A 45 0.60 1.30 -0.13
N ALA A 46 -0.06 0.25 -0.61
CA ALA A 46 0.03 -1.09 -0.01
C ALA A 46 1.45 -1.69 -0.15
N ARG A 47 2.23 -1.21 -1.12
CA ARG A 47 3.62 -1.66 -1.35
C ARG A 47 4.50 -1.36 -0.13
N GLY A 48 5.48 -2.23 0.13
CA GLY A 48 6.43 -2.04 1.24
C GLY A 48 7.57 -1.06 0.95
N VAL A 49 7.81 -0.76 -0.33
CA VAL A 49 8.78 0.24 -0.80
C VAL A 49 8.21 1.05 -1.96
N LYS A 50 8.70 2.29 -2.08
CA LYS A 50 8.39 3.15 -3.22
C LYS A 50 8.99 2.53 -4.50
N PRO A 51 8.20 2.40 -5.58
CA PRO A 51 8.74 1.94 -6.87
C PRO A 51 9.83 2.86 -7.42
N GLU A 52 10.83 2.27 -8.06
CA GLU A 52 11.92 2.98 -8.73
C GLU A 52 11.41 3.89 -9.86
N CYS A 53 10.31 3.54 -10.52
CA CYS A 53 9.71 4.38 -11.56
C CYS A 53 9.22 5.75 -11.06
N LEU A 54 9.18 5.96 -9.73
CA LEU A 54 8.84 7.22 -9.09
C LEU A 54 10.07 8.02 -8.61
N ASP A 55 11.30 7.57 -8.88
CA ASP A 55 12.53 8.23 -8.38
C ASP A 55 12.78 9.61 -8.98
N GLU A 56 12.24 9.90 -10.17
CA GLU A 56 12.34 11.23 -10.78
C GLU A 56 11.50 12.29 -10.06
N ILE A 57 10.55 11.88 -9.22
CA ILE A 57 9.68 12.75 -8.45
C ILE A 57 10.27 12.88 -7.03
N PRO A 58 10.54 14.10 -6.56
CA PRO A 58 11.16 14.33 -5.26
C PRO A 58 10.15 14.15 -4.11
N PHE A 59 9.59 12.96 -3.92
CA PHE A 59 8.63 12.72 -2.83
C PHE A 59 9.23 13.05 -1.46
N ASP A 60 8.48 13.78 -0.64
CA ASP A 60 8.87 14.16 0.73
C ASP A 60 8.72 12.99 1.71
N GLY A 61 7.82 12.05 1.40
CA GLY A 61 7.59 10.89 2.24
C GLY A 61 6.99 9.71 1.50
N PHE A 62 6.99 8.59 2.20
CA PHE A 62 6.42 7.33 1.78
C PHE A 62 5.66 6.69 2.94
N ILE A 63 4.36 6.47 2.71
CA ILE A 63 3.49 5.64 3.52
C ILE A 63 3.39 4.30 2.78
N GLY A 64 3.90 3.25 3.40
CA GLY A 64 3.96 1.89 2.84
C GLY A 64 3.27 0.87 3.72
N CYS A 65 3.24 -0.37 3.25
CA CYS A 65 2.63 -1.50 3.96
C CYS A 65 1.19 -1.22 4.37
N ASP A 66 0.44 -0.55 3.49
CA ASP A 66 -0.95 -0.12 3.68
C ASP A 66 -1.17 0.73 4.95
N GLY A 67 -0.17 1.55 5.30
CA GLY A 67 -0.18 2.41 6.49
C GLY A 67 0.70 1.92 7.64
N GLY A 68 1.21 0.68 7.58
CA GLY A 68 2.10 0.12 8.59
C GLY A 68 3.50 0.75 8.64
N TYR A 69 3.91 1.51 7.63
CA TYR A 69 5.22 2.17 7.57
C TYR A 69 5.07 3.62 7.15
N ILE A 70 5.73 4.54 7.85
CA ILE A 70 5.76 5.97 7.51
C ILE A 70 7.21 6.46 7.57
N GLU A 71 7.69 6.97 6.45
CA GLU A 71 8.95 7.67 6.31
C GLU A 71 8.71 9.07 5.74
N PHE A 72 9.34 10.08 6.35
CA PHE A 72 9.27 11.46 5.88
C PHE A 72 10.63 12.12 6.02
N HIS A 73 11.18 12.69 4.93
CA HIS A 73 12.53 13.27 4.87
C HIS A 73 13.62 12.37 5.49
N GLN A 74 13.60 11.08 5.14
CA GLN A 74 14.52 10.03 5.61
C GLN A 74 14.39 9.69 7.11
N GLU A 75 13.42 10.27 7.83
CA GLU A 75 13.08 9.88 9.19
C GLU A 75 11.96 8.84 9.17
N ILE A 76 12.20 7.69 9.81
CA ILE A 76 11.16 6.67 10.03
C ILE A 76 10.30 7.13 11.21
N LEU A 77 9.08 7.55 10.91
CA LEU A 77 8.12 8.04 11.90
C LEU A 77 7.27 6.92 12.50
N LEU A 78 7.03 5.87 11.71
CA LEU A 78 6.29 4.67 12.11
C LEU A 78 6.84 3.45 11.37
N ASN A 79 7.01 2.35 12.10
CA ASN A 79 7.26 1.04 11.53
C ASN A 79 6.52 0.00 12.38
N ASN A 80 5.24 -0.20 12.05
CA ASN A 80 4.36 -1.14 12.71
C ASN A 80 4.65 -2.55 12.21
N VAL A 81 5.01 -3.44 13.14
CA VAL A 81 5.46 -4.79 12.83
C VAL A 81 4.89 -5.78 13.83
N PHE A 82 4.66 -7.01 13.38
CA PHE A 82 4.31 -8.10 14.28
C PHE A 82 5.45 -8.39 15.26
N THR A 83 5.09 -8.67 16.50
CA THR A 83 6.06 -9.18 17.46
C THR A 83 6.39 -10.64 17.14
N VAL A 84 7.50 -11.14 17.69
CA VAL A 84 7.83 -12.57 17.60
C VAL A 84 6.71 -13.44 18.17
N LYS A 85 5.99 -12.97 19.20
CA LYS A 85 4.85 -13.69 19.77
C LYS A 85 3.71 -13.80 18.76
N ASP A 86 3.42 -12.71 18.04
CA ASP A 86 2.37 -12.66 17.02
C ASP A 86 2.71 -13.57 15.84
N LEU A 87 3.97 -13.57 15.39
CA LEU A 87 4.44 -14.46 14.32
C LEU A 87 4.37 -15.94 14.72
N ASN A 88 4.73 -16.29 15.96
CA ASN A 88 4.57 -17.65 16.45
C ASN A 88 3.09 -18.07 16.52
N LEU A 89 2.20 -17.17 16.96
CA LEU A 89 0.76 -17.42 16.98
C LEU A 89 0.24 -17.69 15.56
N GLN A 90 0.59 -16.82 14.62
CA GLN A 90 0.24 -16.97 13.21
C GLN A 90 0.73 -18.30 12.64
N ASN A 91 2.00 -18.65 12.87
CA ASN A 91 2.56 -19.93 12.43
C ASN A 91 1.74 -21.12 12.97
N SER A 92 1.44 -21.15 14.27
CA SER A 92 0.65 -22.23 14.86
C SER A 92 -0.77 -22.31 14.31
N ILE A 93 -1.41 -21.17 14.03
CA ILE A 93 -2.76 -21.14 13.42
C ILE A 93 -2.70 -21.67 11.98
N TYR A 94 -1.76 -21.20 11.17
CA TYR A 94 -1.64 -21.59 9.77
C TYR A 94 -1.25 -23.08 9.63
N GLU A 95 -0.35 -23.58 10.47
CA GLU A 95 -0.06 -25.03 10.53
C GLU A 95 -1.32 -25.85 10.87
N ALA A 96 -2.11 -25.42 11.87
CA ALA A 96 -3.32 -26.11 12.29
C ALA A 96 -4.44 -26.08 11.23
N THR A 97 -4.39 -25.13 10.30
CA THR A 97 -5.39 -24.91 9.25
C THR A 97 -4.86 -25.21 7.85
N ASN A 98 -3.75 -25.96 7.74
CA ASN A 98 -3.14 -26.36 6.46
C ASN A 98 -2.75 -25.17 5.55
N GLY A 99 -2.47 -24.01 6.14
CA GLY A 99 -2.05 -22.81 5.45
C GLY A 99 -0.54 -22.73 5.25
N GLN A 100 -0.13 -22.06 4.17
CA GLN A 100 1.24 -21.56 3.97
C GLN A 100 1.24 -20.04 4.14
N TYR A 101 2.38 -19.42 4.37
CA TYR A 101 2.42 -17.97 4.53
C TYR A 101 3.71 -17.33 4.01
N ILE A 102 3.58 -16.05 3.70
CA ILE A 102 4.66 -15.18 3.25
C ILE A 102 4.72 -13.99 4.21
N ILE A 103 5.86 -13.80 4.87
CA ILE A 103 6.11 -12.63 5.71
C ILE A 103 6.78 -11.55 4.87
N ASN A 104 6.26 -10.33 4.91
CA ASN A 104 6.84 -9.18 4.21
C ASN A 104 7.45 -8.19 5.20
N GLU A 105 8.75 -7.94 5.07
CA GLU A 105 9.49 -6.83 5.68
C GLU A 105 9.83 -5.84 4.58
N ARG A 106 8.95 -4.86 4.37
CA ARG A 106 9.04 -3.90 3.26
C ARG A 106 9.22 -4.60 1.89
N ALA A 107 10.44 -4.60 1.34
CA ALA A 107 10.77 -5.21 0.05
C ALA A 107 11.24 -6.67 0.15
N THR A 108 11.50 -7.16 1.36
CA THR A 108 11.97 -8.52 1.60
C THR A 108 10.81 -9.42 1.97
N SER A 109 10.71 -10.58 1.32
CA SER A 109 9.72 -11.61 1.63
C SER A 109 10.40 -12.85 2.19
N TYR A 110 9.78 -13.49 3.18
CA TYR A 110 10.20 -14.75 3.79
C TYR A 110 9.08 -15.77 3.65
N PHE A 111 9.40 -17.00 3.27
CA PHE A 111 8.42 -18.01 2.86
C PHE A 111 8.38 -19.16 3.86
N SER A 112 7.19 -19.54 4.32
CA SER A 112 7.03 -20.66 5.26
C SER A 112 7.47 -22.01 4.68
N ASP A 113 7.33 -22.17 3.36
CA ASP A 113 7.71 -23.36 2.60
C ASP A 113 8.02 -22.96 1.14
N ILE A 114 9.30 -22.77 0.82
CA ILE A 114 9.74 -22.37 -0.53
C ILE A 114 9.34 -23.37 -1.62
N ASP A 115 9.12 -24.64 -1.25
CA ASP A 115 8.72 -25.68 -2.18
C ASP A 115 7.21 -25.87 -2.29
N GLY A 116 6.47 -25.18 -1.42
CA GLY A 116 5.03 -25.23 -1.28
C GLY A 116 4.25 -24.84 -2.52
N GLU A 117 3.20 -25.60 -2.83
CA GLU A 117 2.35 -25.35 -3.99
C GLU A 117 1.66 -23.98 -3.92
N LEU A 118 1.16 -23.60 -2.75
CA LEU A 118 0.46 -22.33 -2.56
C LEU A 118 1.41 -21.14 -2.75
N ILE A 119 2.62 -21.22 -2.19
CA ILE A 119 3.65 -20.19 -2.37
C ILE A 119 4.08 -20.08 -3.85
N LYS A 120 4.38 -21.20 -4.51
CA LYS A 120 4.73 -21.21 -5.95
C LYS A 120 3.61 -20.64 -6.82
N LYS A 121 2.35 -20.94 -6.50
CA LYS A 121 1.18 -20.37 -7.16
C LYS A 121 1.06 -18.87 -6.94
N HIS A 122 1.25 -18.39 -5.71
CA HIS A 122 1.23 -16.97 -5.36
C HIS A 122 2.30 -16.21 -6.15
N LEU A 123 3.54 -16.69 -6.13
CA LEU A 123 4.65 -16.07 -6.86
C LEU A 123 4.38 -15.99 -8.36
N LYS A 124 3.89 -17.06 -8.99
CA LYS A 124 3.49 -17.03 -10.41
C LYS A 124 2.42 -15.99 -10.71
N LEU A 125 1.42 -15.86 -9.86
CA LEU A 125 0.32 -14.91 -10.06
C LEU A 125 0.80 -13.46 -9.98
N TYR A 126 1.61 -13.12 -8.98
CA TYR A 126 1.98 -11.73 -8.67
C TYR A 126 3.32 -11.29 -9.27
N ASN A 127 4.27 -12.22 -9.43
CA ASN A 127 5.61 -11.92 -9.94
C ASN A 127 5.83 -12.47 -11.36
N GLY A 128 4.87 -13.22 -11.92
CA GLY A 128 5.00 -13.88 -13.23
C GLY A 128 5.96 -15.07 -13.24
N THR A 129 6.54 -15.45 -12.11
CA THR A 129 7.52 -16.53 -11.94
C THR A 129 7.42 -17.14 -10.55
N ASP A 130 7.68 -18.44 -10.39
CA ASP A 130 7.84 -19.10 -9.08
C ASP A 130 9.30 -19.16 -8.61
N LYS A 131 10.22 -18.61 -9.40
CA LYS A 131 11.63 -18.54 -9.02
C LYS A 131 11.84 -17.46 -7.98
N LEU A 132 12.47 -17.84 -6.87
CA LEU A 132 13.02 -16.93 -5.89
C LEU A 132 14.30 -16.25 -6.43
N PRO A 133 14.72 -15.11 -5.86
CA PRO A 133 16.03 -14.52 -6.14
C PRO A 133 17.16 -15.54 -5.95
N ASP A 134 18.20 -15.46 -6.78
CA ASP A 134 19.35 -16.37 -6.72
C ASP A 134 20.10 -16.30 -5.37
N ASP A 135 19.97 -15.17 -4.66
CA ASP A 135 20.56 -14.88 -3.36
C ASP A 135 19.59 -15.01 -2.18
N TYR A 136 18.42 -15.63 -2.38
CA TYR A 136 17.46 -15.84 -1.30
C TYR A 136 18.03 -16.77 -0.19
N ASP A 137 17.96 -16.30 1.06
CA ASP A 137 18.37 -17.05 2.24
C ASP A 137 17.15 -17.57 3.01
N ASP A 138 16.98 -18.90 3.02
CA ASP A 138 15.88 -19.55 3.75
C ASP A 138 16.20 -19.82 5.24
N HIS A 139 17.37 -19.39 5.73
CA HIS A 139 17.77 -19.54 7.14
C HIS A 139 17.35 -18.34 7.99
N TRP A 140 16.11 -17.91 7.84
CA TRP A 140 15.55 -16.82 8.63
C TRP A 140 14.94 -17.32 9.94
N ARG A 141 14.73 -16.40 10.88
CA ARG A 141 14.05 -16.67 12.16
C ARG A 141 13.20 -15.47 12.54
N PHE A 142 12.04 -15.68 13.16
CA PHE A 142 11.13 -14.61 13.54
C PHE A 142 11.79 -13.46 14.32
N GLN A 143 12.77 -13.75 15.18
CA GLN A 143 13.48 -12.71 15.95
C GLN A 143 14.28 -11.70 15.11
N ASN A 144 14.55 -12.03 13.84
CA ASN A 144 15.36 -11.21 12.95
C ASN A 144 14.52 -10.48 11.90
N ILE A 145 13.19 -10.65 11.92
CA ILE A 145 12.29 -10.13 10.89
C ILE A 145 11.46 -8.98 11.47
N LYS A 146 11.35 -7.89 10.71
CA LYS A 146 10.43 -6.78 10.98
C LYS A 146 9.19 -6.91 10.10
N ALA A 147 8.33 -7.85 10.46
CA ALA A 147 7.18 -8.25 9.66
C ALA A 147 6.08 -7.18 9.63
N ASN A 148 5.96 -6.43 8.53
CA ASN A 148 4.89 -5.44 8.34
C ASN A 148 3.56 -6.08 7.93
N THR A 149 3.63 -7.21 7.20
CA THR A 149 2.45 -7.93 6.70
C THR A 149 2.76 -9.42 6.64
N VAL A 150 1.75 -10.24 6.86
CA VAL A 150 1.81 -11.69 6.60
C VAL A 150 0.67 -12.07 5.67
N THR A 151 1.01 -12.58 4.49
CA THR A 151 0.03 -13.13 3.55
C THR A 151 -0.10 -14.63 3.81
N ALA A 152 -1.23 -15.05 4.38
CA ALA A 152 -1.55 -16.46 4.56
C ALA A 152 -2.31 -17.00 3.33
N LEU A 153 -2.01 -18.22 2.92
CA LEU A 153 -2.47 -18.87 1.70
C LEU A 153 -3.13 -20.20 2.06
N PHE A 154 -4.25 -20.52 1.40
CA PHE A 154 -5.02 -21.71 1.69
C PHE A 154 -5.45 -22.43 0.40
N TYR A 155 -5.70 -23.74 0.51
CA TYR A 155 -6.27 -24.52 -0.60
C TYR A 155 -7.76 -24.29 -0.79
N ASN A 156 -8.48 -23.93 0.29
CA ASN A 156 -9.93 -23.79 0.30
C ASN A 156 -10.38 -22.73 1.31
N ALA A 157 -11.59 -22.20 1.11
CA ALA A 157 -12.15 -21.14 1.92
C ALA A 157 -12.48 -21.58 3.35
N LYS A 158 -12.74 -22.87 3.58
CA LYS A 158 -13.04 -23.39 4.92
C LYS A 158 -11.84 -23.21 5.84
N ASP A 159 -10.68 -23.61 5.38
CA ASP A 159 -9.41 -23.49 6.12
C ASP A 159 -9.06 -22.02 6.39
N LEU A 160 -9.27 -21.13 5.40
CA LEU A 160 -9.10 -19.69 5.58
C LEU A 160 -10.01 -19.16 6.70
N HIS A 161 -11.30 -19.49 6.68
CA HIS A 161 -12.25 -18.99 7.67
C HIS A 161 -11.96 -19.56 9.06
N GLU A 162 -11.54 -20.82 9.17
CA GLU A 162 -11.08 -21.40 10.45
C GLU A 162 -9.86 -20.66 10.99
N ALA A 163 -8.88 -20.31 10.13
CA ALA A 163 -7.74 -19.50 10.54
C ALA A 163 -8.15 -18.09 10.98
N LEU A 164 -9.03 -17.46 10.21
CA LEU A 164 -9.55 -16.11 10.48
C LEU A 164 -10.25 -16.04 11.85
N ASP A 165 -11.05 -17.04 12.20
CA ASP A 165 -11.75 -17.14 13.50
C ASP A 165 -10.77 -17.28 14.68
N MET A 166 -9.57 -17.82 14.45
CA MET A 166 -8.53 -18.00 15.46
C MET A 166 -7.62 -16.77 15.63
N LEU A 167 -7.61 -15.87 14.65
CA LEU A 167 -6.76 -14.68 14.68
C LEU A 167 -7.34 -13.58 15.60
N PRO A 168 -6.47 -12.76 16.23
CA PRO A 168 -6.92 -11.62 17.00
C PRO A 168 -7.73 -10.63 16.15
N GLN A 169 -8.91 -10.26 16.65
CA GLN A 169 -9.87 -9.40 15.94
C GLN A 169 -9.40 -7.95 15.82
N GLU A 170 -8.40 -7.56 16.63
CA GLU A 170 -7.78 -6.26 16.56
C GLU A 170 -6.83 -6.07 15.37
N TRP A 171 -6.42 -7.15 14.70
CA TRP A 171 -5.57 -7.08 13.50
C TRP A 171 -6.40 -6.69 12.29
N THR A 172 -5.79 -5.96 11.36
CA THR A 172 -6.43 -5.63 10.10
C THR A 172 -6.21 -6.79 9.14
N ILE A 173 -7.30 -7.40 8.65
CA ILE A 173 -7.23 -8.60 7.82
C ILE A 173 -8.08 -8.41 6.56
N ASN A 174 -7.44 -8.53 5.41
CA ASN A 174 -8.11 -8.54 4.11
C ASN A 174 -8.18 -9.98 3.61
N ALA A 175 -9.37 -10.58 3.64
CA ALA A 175 -9.59 -11.97 3.25
C ALA A 175 -10.16 -12.08 1.82
N TYR A 176 -9.61 -13.02 1.05
CA TYR A 176 -10.04 -13.36 -0.30
C TYR A 176 -10.35 -14.85 -0.34
N ASP A 177 -11.63 -15.22 -0.30
CA ASP A 177 -12.08 -16.62 -0.15
C ASP A 177 -12.42 -17.30 -1.49
N THR A 178 -12.24 -16.61 -2.62
CA THR A 178 -12.50 -17.11 -3.98
C THR A 178 -11.26 -17.04 -4.86
N GLY A 179 -11.11 -18.04 -5.75
CA GLY A 179 -10.00 -18.10 -6.71
C GLY A 179 -8.64 -18.36 -6.05
N HIS A 180 -7.86 -17.30 -5.82
CA HIS A 180 -6.60 -17.37 -5.10
C HIS A 180 -6.84 -17.09 -3.61
N ILE A 181 -7.13 -18.18 -2.89
CA ILE A 181 -7.61 -18.14 -1.52
C ILE A 181 -6.47 -17.73 -0.58
N ARG A 182 -6.59 -16.53 -0.02
CA ARG A 182 -5.55 -15.93 0.82
C ARG A 182 -6.13 -14.89 1.77
N MET A 183 -5.36 -14.50 2.77
CA MET A 183 -5.62 -13.27 3.51
C MET A 183 -4.32 -12.50 3.76
N ASP A 184 -4.40 -11.19 3.68
CA ASP A 184 -3.32 -10.28 4.02
C ASP A 184 -3.56 -9.75 5.43
N VAL A 185 -2.67 -10.11 6.36
CA VAL A 185 -2.77 -9.81 7.79
C VAL A 185 -1.78 -8.71 8.13
N HIS A 186 -2.28 -7.63 8.74
CA HIS A 186 -1.49 -6.47 9.14
C HIS A 186 -1.60 -6.28 10.66
N PRO A 187 -0.53 -5.80 11.33
CA PRO A 187 -0.62 -5.47 12.74
C PRO A 187 -1.68 -4.40 12.98
N GLN A 188 -2.26 -4.40 14.17
CA GLN A 188 -3.31 -3.45 14.54
C GLN A 188 -2.90 -2.00 14.28
N GLY A 189 -3.87 -1.20 13.83
CA GLY A 189 -3.94 0.22 14.18
C GLY A 189 -3.57 1.21 13.09
N TYR A 190 -3.14 0.76 11.91
CA TYR A 190 -2.83 1.69 10.81
C TYR A 190 -3.30 1.16 9.46
N THR A 191 -3.93 2.06 8.73
CA THR A 191 -4.41 1.96 7.36
C THR A 191 -3.79 3.11 6.57
N LYS A 192 -3.91 3.13 5.22
CA LYS A 192 -3.47 4.29 4.43
C LYS A 192 -4.04 5.59 4.98
N GLY A 193 -5.34 5.61 5.27
CA GLY A 193 -6.03 6.82 5.71
C GLY A 193 -5.54 7.32 7.07
N THR A 194 -5.46 6.44 8.07
CA THR A 194 -4.99 6.81 9.41
C THR A 194 -3.50 7.19 9.42
N ALA A 195 -2.68 6.60 8.54
CA ALA A 195 -1.29 6.99 8.37
C ALA A 195 -1.14 8.38 7.73
N CYS A 196 -1.95 8.71 6.71
CA CYS A 196 -2.02 10.05 6.14
C CYS A 196 -2.44 11.08 7.19
N GLU A 197 -3.45 10.75 8.00
CA GLU A 197 -3.90 11.58 9.12
C GLU A 197 -2.81 11.83 10.15
N TYR A 198 -2.17 10.77 10.63
CA TYR A 198 -1.04 10.87 11.55
C TYR A 198 0.05 11.80 11.00
N LEU A 199 0.42 11.66 9.72
CA LEU A 199 1.49 12.44 9.13
C LEU A 199 1.13 13.94 9.04
N TYR A 200 -0.03 14.29 8.49
CA TYR A 200 -0.38 15.71 8.36
C TYR A 200 -0.60 16.37 9.73
N GLN A 201 -1.10 15.65 10.73
CA GLN A 201 -1.24 16.15 12.10
C GLN A 201 0.14 16.39 12.74
N LYS A 202 1.09 15.46 12.57
CA LYS A 202 2.47 15.61 13.07
C LYS A 202 3.19 16.79 12.44
N LEU A 203 2.89 17.10 11.17
CA LEU A 203 3.39 18.27 10.45
C LEU A 203 2.63 19.57 10.76
N ASN A 204 1.59 19.52 11.60
CA ASN A 204 0.70 20.64 11.91
C ASN A 204 0.03 21.26 10.67
N ILE A 205 -0.29 20.43 9.67
CA ILE A 205 -1.01 20.86 8.46
C ILE A 205 -2.51 20.70 8.70
N PRO A 206 -3.32 21.77 8.57
CA PRO A 206 -4.77 21.68 8.73
C PRO A 206 -5.39 20.71 7.71
N LYS A 207 -6.42 19.96 8.12
CA LYS A 207 -7.11 18.97 7.27
C LYS A 207 -7.56 19.57 5.93
N GLU A 208 -8.07 20.80 5.92
CA GLU A 208 -8.50 21.51 4.71
C GLU A 208 -7.37 21.76 3.67
N ASN A 209 -6.11 21.65 4.08
CA ASN A 209 -4.93 21.78 3.21
C ASN A 209 -4.35 20.41 2.80
N THR A 210 -5.11 19.34 2.97
CA THR A 210 -4.70 17.97 2.63
C THR A 210 -5.46 17.47 1.40
N TYR A 211 -4.75 16.80 0.50
CA TYR A 211 -5.26 16.28 -0.76
C TYR A 211 -4.91 14.80 -0.89
N ALA A 212 -5.80 13.97 -1.43
CA ALA A 212 -5.48 12.56 -1.70
C ALA A 212 -5.97 12.12 -3.07
N PHE A 213 -5.13 11.38 -3.79
CA PHE A 213 -5.43 10.77 -5.09
C PHE A 213 -5.39 9.25 -4.93
N GLY A 214 -6.41 8.58 -5.47
CA GLY A 214 -6.54 7.13 -5.40
C GLY A 214 -7.56 6.59 -6.40
N ASP A 215 -7.57 5.28 -6.56
CA ASP A 215 -8.51 4.59 -7.45
C ASP A 215 -9.04 3.26 -6.89
N GLY A 216 -8.46 2.76 -5.81
CA GLY A 216 -8.82 1.49 -5.18
C GLY A 216 -9.72 1.64 -3.94
N GLU A 217 -10.32 0.52 -3.51
CA GLU A 217 -11.14 0.47 -2.29
C GLU A 217 -10.34 0.82 -1.03
N ASN A 218 -9.05 0.47 -0.98
CA ASN A 218 -8.16 0.82 0.12
C ASN A 218 -7.82 2.33 0.20
N ASP A 219 -8.24 3.14 -0.79
CA ASP A 219 -8.12 4.60 -0.75
C ASP A 219 -9.35 5.29 -0.15
N ILE A 220 -10.49 4.59 -0.01
CA ILE A 220 -11.76 5.17 0.48
C ILE A 220 -11.60 5.77 1.88
N GLU A 221 -10.92 5.08 2.79
CA GLU A 221 -10.70 5.61 4.13
C GLU A 221 -9.79 6.86 4.11
N MET A 222 -8.74 6.85 3.27
CA MET A 222 -7.91 8.02 3.03
C MET A 222 -8.75 9.19 2.50
N PHE A 223 -9.72 8.93 1.62
CA PHE A 223 -10.61 9.97 1.09
C PHE A 223 -11.48 10.64 2.15
N HIS A 224 -11.92 9.93 3.19
CA HIS A 224 -12.71 10.50 4.28
C HIS A 224 -11.86 11.30 5.28
N LEU A 225 -10.57 10.97 5.39
CA LEU A 225 -9.67 11.56 6.38
C LEU A 225 -8.95 12.82 5.89
N VAL A 226 -8.79 13.01 4.58
CA VAL A 226 -8.25 14.26 4.00
C VAL A 226 -9.32 15.33 3.77
N GLY A 227 -8.89 16.56 3.44
CA GLY A 227 -9.76 17.70 3.16
C GLY A 227 -10.36 17.66 1.76
N THR A 228 -9.54 17.35 0.75
CA THR A 228 -9.98 17.17 -0.64
C THR A 228 -9.52 15.82 -1.16
N SER A 229 -10.46 14.92 -1.41
CA SER A 229 -10.18 13.63 -2.03
C SER A 229 -10.53 13.62 -3.51
N ILE A 230 -9.68 12.98 -4.31
CA ILE A 230 -9.76 12.96 -5.77
C ILE A 230 -9.69 11.49 -6.22
N ALA A 231 -10.82 10.96 -6.70
CA ALA A 231 -10.81 9.67 -7.37
C ALA A 231 -10.30 9.83 -8.81
N MET A 232 -9.43 8.93 -9.26
CA MET A 232 -8.99 8.89 -10.65
C MET A 232 -10.14 8.50 -11.59
N GLY A 233 -10.09 8.96 -12.84
CA GLY A 233 -11.13 8.67 -13.82
C GLY A 233 -11.31 7.18 -14.12
N ASN A 234 -10.27 6.37 -13.89
CA ASN A 234 -10.29 4.91 -14.04
C ASN A 234 -10.79 4.15 -12.80
N ALA A 235 -11.01 4.85 -11.67
CA ALA A 235 -11.52 4.22 -10.46
C ALA A 235 -12.93 3.64 -10.64
N ASP A 236 -13.27 2.63 -9.85
CA ASP A 236 -14.61 2.04 -9.86
C ASP A 236 -15.68 3.04 -9.39
N VAL A 237 -16.93 2.79 -9.80
CA VAL A 237 -18.07 3.65 -9.48
C VAL A 237 -18.26 3.78 -7.97
N GLU A 238 -18.06 2.70 -7.21
CA GLU A 238 -18.16 2.75 -5.74
C GLU A 238 -17.07 3.63 -5.13
N VAL A 239 -15.80 3.50 -5.55
CA VAL A 239 -14.69 4.33 -5.07
C VAL A 239 -14.95 5.82 -5.34
N LYS A 240 -15.41 6.15 -6.55
CA LYS A 240 -15.73 7.54 -6.96
C LYS A 240 -16.79 8.21 -6.09
N LYS A 241 -17.75 7.46 -5.53
CA LYS A 241 -18.79 8.02 -4.64
C LYS A 241 -18.23 8.54 -3.32
N HIS A 242 -17.04 8.10 -2.93
CA HIS A 242 -16.41 8.48 -1.67
C HIS A 242 -15.44 9.66 -1.79
N ALA A 243 -15.12 10.11 -3.01
CA ALA A 243 -14.22 11.23 -3.24
C ALA A 243 -14.97 12.57 -3.32
N SER A 244 -14.30 13.67 -2.94
CA SER A 244 -14.82 15.03 -3.10
C SER A 244 -15.01 15.42 -4.56
N THR A 245 -14.17 14.90 -5.45
CA THR A 245 -14.28 15.09 -6.89
C THR A 245 -13.63 13.93 -7.66
N VAL A 246 -13.88 13.86 -8.96
CA VAL A 246 -13.29 12.89 -9.88
C VAL A 246 -12.44 13.66 -10.89
N THR A 247 -11.21 13.22 -11.14
CA THR A 247 -10.34 13.76 -12.20
C THR A 247 -10.31 12.86 -13.44
N LEU A 248 -9.51 13.19 -14.45
CA LEU A 248 -9.31 12.32 -15.62
C LEU A 248 -8.66 10.99 -15.20
N THR A 249 -8.60 10.03 -16.13
CA THR A 249 -7.89 8.78 -15.88
C THR A 249 -6.38 9.03 -15.69
N VAL A 250 -5.68 8.07 -15.10
CA VAL A 250 -4.21 8.09 -15.02
C VAL A 250 -3.55 8.18 -16.41
N ASP A 251 -4.12 7.51 -17.42
CA ASP A 251 -3.65 7.55 -18.81
C ASP A 251 -3.87 8.91 -19.51
N GLU A 252 -4.76 9.74 -18.96
CA GLU A 252 -5.13 11.06 -19.48
C GLU A 252 -4.55 12.21 -18.63
N ASP A 253 -3.46 11.97 -17.90
CA ASP A 253 -2.79 12.96 -17.06
C ASP A 253 -3.68 13.54 -15.94
N GLY A 254 -4.60 12.74 -15.36
CA GLY A 254 -5.58 13.23 -14.38
C GLY A 254 -5.00 13.96 -13.15
N ILE A 255 -3.82 13.58 -12.68
CA ILE A 255 -3.12 14.32 -11.62
C ILE A 255 -2.69 15.70 -12.11
N ALA A 256 -2.04 15.77 -13.27
CA ALA A 256 -1.57 17.04 -13.83
C ALA A 256 -2.75 17.98 -14.12
N ASP A 257 -3.82 17.48 -14.74
CA ASP A 257 -5.03 18.26 -15.04
C ASP A 257 -5.66 18.89 -13.79
N PHE A 258 -5.75 18.12 -12.69
CA PHE A 258 -6.22 18.68 -11.42
C PHE A 258 -5.28 19.76 -10.89
N PHE A 259 -3.97 19.50 -10.91
CA PHE A 259 -2.96 20.42 -10.38
C PHE A 259 -2.89 21.75 -11.15
N GLU A 260 -3.04 21.71 -12.48
CA GLU A 260 -3.11 22.91 -13.32
C GLU A 260 -4.32 23.78 -12.95
N LYS A 261 -5.49 23.16 -12.74
CA LYS A 261 -6.74 23.86 -12.40
C LYS A 261 -6.75 24.42 -10.99
N GLU A 262 -6.37 23.61 -10.01
CA GLU A 262 -6.48 23.96 -8.58
C GLU A 262 -5.33 24.85 -8.12
N PHE A 263 -4.10 24.56 -8.56
CA PHE A 263 -2.88 25.23 -8.05
C PHE A 263 -2.25 26.20 -9.05
N LYS A 264 -2.84 26.39 -10.23
CA LYS A 264 -2.37 27.30 -11.31
C LYS A 264 -0.94 26.98 -11.77
N ILE A 265 -0.58 25.71 -11.73
CA ILE A 265 0.69 25.20 -12.24
C ILE A 265 0.61 25.17 -13.78
N LYS A 266 1.69 25.54 -14.45
CA LYS A 266 1.80 25.59 -15.92
C LYS A 266 3.03 24.85 -16.39
#